data_AF-A0A4Q2Z285-F1
#
_entry.id   AF-A0A4Q2Z285-F1
#
_cell.length_a   1.000
_cell.length_b   1.000
_cell.length_c   1.000
_cell.angle_alpha   90.00
_cell.angle_beta   90.00
_cell.angle_gamma   90.00
#
_symmetry.space_group_name_H-M   'P 1'
#
loop_
_entity.id
_entity.type
_entity.pdbx_description
1 polymer ?
#
loop_
_entity_poly.entity_id
_entity_poly.type
_entity_poly.pdbx_seq_one_letter_code
_entity_poly.pdbx_strand_id
1 'polypeptide(L)'
;MDDISDLVAANLIAAHEASDVSAINGIVSLANILRKRGLLTDGEASAMYESMSLPLGLPKYAENPEVQDLQSNLDRLFAVVMEPK
;
A
#
# COMPACT_ATOMS: atom_id res chain seq x y z
N MET A 1 -4.51 32.53 -15.95
CA MET A 1 -5.52 31.60 -16.48
C MET A 1 -4.89 30.22 -16.40
N ASP A 2 -4.64 29.76 -15.17
CA ASP A 2 -3.93 28.50 -14.84
C ASP A 2 -4.63 27.74 -13.70
N ASP A 3 -5.43 28.42 -12.86
CA ASP A 3 -6.13 27.82 -11.72
C ASP A 3 -6.99 26.58 -12.05
N ILE A 4 -7.59 26.51 -13.24
CA ILE A 4 -8.41 25.35 -13.63
C ILE A 4 -7.52 24.14 -13.95
N SER A 5 -6.37 24.34 -14.58
CA SER A 5 -5.42 23.24 -14.87
C SER A 5 -4.75 22.74 -13.59
N ASP A 6 -4.39 23.64 -12.68
CA ASP A 6 -3.77 23.28 -11.40
C ASP A 6 -4.75 22.54 -10.48
N LEU A 7 -6.03 22.97 -10.43
CA LEU A 7 -7.08 22.27 -9.68
C LEU A 7 -7.35 20.86 -10.25
N VAL A 8 -7.38 20.73 -11.58
CA VAL A 8 -7.55 19.42 -12.23
C VAL A 8 -6.36 18.51 -11.96
N ALA A 9 -5.13 19.03 -12.00
CA ALA A 9 -3.93 18.26 -11.65
C ALA A 9 -3.96 17.80 -10.19
N ALA A 10 -4.30 18.69 -9.25
CA ALA A 10 -4.42 18.35 -7.82
C ALA A 10 -5.49 17.28 -7.56
N ASN A 11 -6.66 17.39 -8.19
CA ASN A 11 -7.72 16.39 -8.05
C ASN A 11 -7.34 15.04 -8.66
N LEU A 12 -6.59 15.02 -9.77
CA LEU A 12 -6.10 13.77 -10.37
C LEU A 12 -5.04 13.09 -9.49
N ILE A 13 -4.15 13.85 -8.86
CA ILE A 13 -3.17 13.34 -7.89
C ILE A 13 -3.90 12.72 -6.69
N ALA A 14 -4.83 13.46 -6.09
CA ALA A 14 -5.61 12.96 -4.94
C ALA A 14 -6.45 11.73 -5.29
N ALA A 15 -7.00 11.66 -6.51
CA ALA A 15 -7.71 10.47 -6.99
C ALA A 15 -6.78 9.27 -7.17
N HIS A 16 -5.54 9.49 -7.61
CA HIS A 16 -4.53 8.45 -7.74
C HIS A 16 -4.11 7.91 -6.37
N GLU A 17 -3.83 8.81 -5.42
CA GLU A 17 -3.52 8.45 -4.03
C GLU A 17 -4.66 7.65 -3.38
N ALA A 18 -5.91 8.11 -3.54
CA ALA A 18 -7.08 7.40 -3.02
C ALA A 18 -7.26 6.01 -3.65
N SER A 19 -6.94 5.87 -4.95
CA SER A 19 -6.95 4.60 -5.66
C SER A 19 -5.86 3.65 -5.14
N ASP A 20 -4.65 4.14 -4.92
CA ASP A 20 -3.52 3.34 -4.41
C ASP A 20 -3.79 2.85 -2.99
N VAL A 21 -4.29 3.73 -2.11
CA VAL A 21 -4.71 3.34 -0.75
C VAL A 21 -5.82 2.28 -0.81
N SER A 22 -6.81 2.44 -1.69
CA SER A 22 -7.90 1.47 -1.86
C SER A 22 -7.40 0.11 -2.35
N ALA A 23 -6.46 0.10 -3.30
CA ALA A 23 -5.84 -1.12 -3.81
C ALA A 23 -5.05 -1.85 -2.71
N ILE A 24 -4.22 -1.13 -1.95
CA ILE A 24 -3.45 -1.68 -0.83
C ILE A 24 -4.40 -2.30 0.21
N ASN A 25 -5.43 -1.56 0.63
CA ASN A 25 -6.42 -2.05 1.60
C ASN A 25 -7.14 -3.31 1.10
N GLY A 26 -7.52 -3.35 -0.18
CA GLY A 26 -8.15 -4.51 -0.81
C GLY A 26 -7.25 -5.75 -0.79
N ILE A 27 -5.98 -5.60 -1.16
CA ILE A 27 -5.00 -6.70 -1.16
C ILE A 27 -4.77 -7.23 0.25
N VAL A 28 -4.60 -6.35 1.23
CA VAL A 28 -4.40 -6.72 2.64
C VAL A 28 -5.63 -7.45 3.18
N SER A 29 -6.83 -6.93 2.92
CA SER A 29 -8.07 -7.57 3.33
C SER A 29 -8.20 -8.97 2.75
N LEU A 30 -7.87 -9.15 1.46
CA LEU A 30 -7.86 -10.46 0.83
C LEU A 30 -6.82 -11.39 1.47
N ALA A 31 -5.60 -10.91 1.70
CA ALA A 31 -4.54 -11.68 2.36
C ALA A 31 -4.98 -12.18 3.75
N ASN A 32 -5.62 -11.31 4.55
CA ASN A 32 -6.17 -11.68 5.86
C ASN A 32 -7.24 -12.78 5.75
N ILE A 33 -8.17 -12.65 4.80
CA ILE A 33 -9.23 -13.65 4.55
C ILE A 33 -8.62 -15.00 4.16
N LEU A 34 -7.65 -15.00 3.23
CA LEU A 34 -7.00 -16.22 2.75
C LEU A 34 -6.19 -16.89 3.87
N ARG A 35 -5.43 -16.11 4.65
CA ARG A 35 -4.65 -16.62 5.79
C ARG A 35 -5.55 -17.22 6.86
N LYS A 36 -6.65 -16.56 7.23
CA LYS A 36 -7.65 -17.10 8.18
C LYS A 36 -8.25 -18.42 7.71
N ARG A 37 -8.43 -18.60 6.40
CA ARG A 37 -8.91 -19.85 5.79
C ARG A 37 -7.83 -20.93 5.62
N GLY A 38 -6.57 -20.63 5.96
CA GLY A 38 -5.44 -21.54 5.74
C GLY A 38 -5.05 -21.70 4.26
N LEU A 39 -5.49 -20.76 3.41
CA LEU A 39 -5.18 -20.74 1.97
C LEU A 39 -3.96 -19.87 1.63
N LEU A 40 -3.42 -19.18 2.64
CA LEU A 40 -2.19 -18.41 2.55
C LEU A 40 -1.37 -18.74 3.80
N THR A 41 -0.15 -19.20 3.60
CA THR A 41 0.81 -19.44 4.67
C THR A 41 1.42 -18.14 5.17
N ASP A 42 2.02 -18.15 6.36
CA ASP A 42 2.74 -17.00 6.89
C ASP A 42 3.92 -16.60 5.97
N GLY A 43 4.58 -17.57 5.35
CA GLY A 43 5.65 -17.33 4.38
C GLY A 43 5.15 -16.64 3.11
N GLU A 44 4.01 -17.08 2.56
CA GLU A 44 3.41 -16.44 1.38
C GLU A 44 2.88 -15.04 1.71
N ALA A 45 2.29 -14.84 2.90
CA ALA A 45 1.87 -13.52 3.37
C ALA A 45 3.06 -12.56 3.54
N SER A 46 4.18 -13.04 4.09
CA SER A 46 5.43 -12.25 4.19
C SER A 46 5.98 -11.90 2.80
N ALA A 47 6.00 -12.85 1.87
CA ALA A 47 6.46 -12.61 0.50
C ALA A 47 5.58 -11.60 -0.27
N MET A 48 4.27 -11.58 0.01
CA MET A 48 3.37 -10.55 -0.51
C MET A 48 3.75 -9.16 0.01
N TYR A 49 3.99 -9.03 1.32
CA TYR A 49 4.46 -7.77 1.92
C TYR A 49 5.76 -7.28 1.27
N GLU A 50 6.76 -8.17 1.16
CA GLU A 50 8.06 -7.84 0.56
C GLU A 50 7.89 -7.36 -0.89
N SER A 51 7.06 -8.06 -1.68
CA SER A 51 6.79 -7.68 -3.08
C SER A 51 6.15 -6.30 -3.20
N MET A 52 5.24 -5.95 -2.28
CA MET A 52 4.57 -4.66 -2.25
C MET A 52 5.48 -3.54 -1.72
N SER A 53 6.39 -3.84 -0.79
CA SER A 53 7.32 -2.88 -0.20
C SER A 53 8.53 -2.57 -1.09
N LEU A 54 9.04 -3.55 -1.84
CA LEU A 54 10.22 -3.41 -2.69
C LEU A 54 10.21 -2.18 -3.63
N PRO A 55 9.12 -1.89 -4.39
CA PRO A 55 9.09 -0.70 -5.23
C PRO A 55 9.10 0.62 -4.44
N LEU A 56 8.60 0.64 -3.20
CA LEU A 56 8.59 1.82 -2.34
C LEU A 56 9.98 2.08 -1.72
N GLY A 57 10.74 1.02 -1.46
CA GLY A 57 12.11 1.08 -0.90
C GLY A 57 13.22 1.45 -1.90
N LEU A 58 12.90 1.80 -3.15
CA LEU A 58 13.91 2.16 -4.14
C LEU A 58 14.64 3.46 -3.78
N PRO A 59 15.96 3.59 -4.00
CA PRO A 59 16.74 4.77 -3.60
C PRO A 59 16.20 6.11 -4.13
N LYS A 60 15.58 6.10 -5.32
CA LYS A 60 14.95 7.28 -5.92
C LYS A 60 13.78 7.87 -5.12
N TYR A 61 13.23 7.11 -4.17
CA TYR A 61 12.12 7.53 -3.33
C TYR A 61 12.52 7.77 -1.87
N ALA A 62 13.80 7.60 -1.52
CA ALA A 62 14.27 7.69 -0.15
C ALA A 62 13.94 9.04 0.53
N GLU A 63 13.90 10.13 -0.24
CA GLU A 63 13.58 11.49 0.24
C GLU A 63 12.13 11.91 -0.04
N ASN A 64 11.27 11.03 -0.55
CA ASN A 64 9.88 11.36 -0.84
C ASN A 64 8.98 11.03 0.37
N PRO A 65 8.44 12.03 1.09
CA PRO A 65 7.63 11.79 2.29
C PRO A 65 6.33 11.03 1.99
N GLU A 66 5.70 11.24 0.84
CA GLU A 66 4.47 10.54 0.46
C GLU A 66 4.71 9.03 0.28
N VAL A 67 5.89 8.66 -0.25
CA VAL A 67 6.27 7.25 -0.38
C VAL A 67 6.57 6.64 0.98
N GLN A 68 7.15 7.39 1.90
CA GLN A 68 7.38 6.94 3.28
C GLN A 68 6.06 6.72 4.03
N ASP A 69 5.08 7.60 3.85
CA ASP A 69 3.75 7.46 4.44
C ASP A 69 3.00 6.23 3.88
N LEU A 70 3.10 5.99 2.57
CA LEU A 70 2.56 4.77 1.94
C LEU A 70 3.22 3.50 2.48
N GLN A 71 4.55 3.49 2.63
CA GLN A 71 5.28 2.37 3.23
C GLN A 71 4.83 2.15 4.67
N SER A 72 4.71 3.21 5.48
CA SER A 72 4.25 3.10 6.87
C SER A 72 2.82 2.55 6.98
N ASN A 73 1.94 2.95 6.06
CA ASN A 73 0.58 2.41 6.00
C ASN A 73 0.59 0.91 5.62
N LEU A 74 1.40 0.51 4.64
CA LEU A 74 1.59 -0.89 4.26
C LEU A 74 2.08 -1.74 5.45
N ASP A 75 3.07 -1.24 6.19
CA ASP A 75 3.63 -1.91 7.37
C ASP A 75 2.56 -2.20 8.42
N ARG A 76 1.74 -1.19 8.75
CA ARG A 76 0.65 -1.32 9.74
C ARG A 76 -0.38 -2.35 9.31
N LEU A 77 -0.75 -2.32 8.03
CA LEU A 77 -1.75 -3.22 7.47
C LEU A 77 -1.27 -4.67 7.45
N PHE A 78 -0.02 -4.91 7.06
CA PHE A 78 0.54 -6.26 7.08
C PHE A 78 0.87 -6.79 8.47
N ALA A 79 1.18 -5.92 9.44
CA ALA A 79 1.29 -6.33 10.84
C ALA A 79 0.01 -7.03 11.32
N VAL A 80 -1.17 -6.48 10.99
CA VAL A 80 -2.47 -7.10 11.30
C VAL A 80 -2.66 -8.43 10.57
N VAL A 81 -2.22 -8.53 9.32
CA VAL A 81 -2.27 -9.80 8.56
C VAL A 81 -1.40 -10.86 9.23
N MET A 82 -0.27 -10.48 9.81
CA MET A 82 0.72 -11.40 10.38
C MET A 82 0.49 -11.74 11.86
N GLU A 83 -0.49 -11.13 12.53
CA GLU A 83 -0.82 -11.43 13.93
C GLU A 83 -1.04 -12.94 14.16
N PRO A 84 -0.51 -13.54 15.23
CA PRO A 84 -0.75 -14.96 15.55
C PRO A 84 -2.26 -15.27 15.63
N LYS A 85 -2.67 -16.43 15.13
CA LYS A 85 -4.07 -16.90 15.16
C LYS A 85 -4.53 -17.28 16.56
#